data_AF-X6MFT9-F1
#
_entry.id   AF-X6MFT9-F1
#
_cell.length_a   1.000
_cell.length_b   1.000
_cell.length_c   1.000
_cell.angle_alpha   90.00
_cell.angle_beta   90.00
_cell.angle_gamma   90.00
#
_symmetry.space_group_name_H-M   'P 1'
#
loop_
_entity.id
_entity.type
_entity.pdbx_description
1 polymer ?
#
loop_
_entity_poly.entity_id
_entity_poly.type
_entity_poly.pdbx_seq_one_letter_code
_entity_poly.pdbx_strand_id
1 'polypeptide(L)'
;MEWNRYSWLKRIGEGSFGVVYKVQLCEKRKGVRKSEAQNKNQKYNKQKAFDWQLKQIVAIKGISKLNKTENDLENLKHEMDILKSLSHPNIVRLYDTFDLGSHICVVTEYADKNKIGVFVYKTRSIKTKRSKKKKKRKHFCEYNGELFQVLSHRKKGLVEDEVRCIAQQLVDALYFLHSHSVIHRDIKPQNILLCGDNCVKLCDFGFAKTLPSESTVLTSIKGTPLYMAPELVQGKPYDGKKADLWTFCKDFWKKILAKELIGLIF
;
A
#
# COMPACT_ATOMS: atom_id res chain seq x y z
N MET A 1 28.56 -0.44 -3.32
CA MET A 1 27.30 -0.29 -4.08
C MET A 1 26.24 -1.16 -3.44
N GLU A 2 25.27 -0.54 -2.77
CA GLU A 2 24.24 -1.19 -1.93
C GLU A 2 23.30 -2.13 -2.71
N TRP A 3 23.26 -2.01 -4.04
CA TRP A 3 22.51 -2.84 -5.00
C TRP A 3 22.94 -4.31 -5.05
N ASN A 4 24.20 -4.61 -4.73
CA ASN A 4 24.73 -5.98 -4.79
C ASN A 4 24.11 -6.91 -3.72
N ARG A 5 23.31 -6.35 -2.81
CA ARG A 5 22.56 -7.07 -1.78
C ARG A 5 21.22 -7.61 -2.28
N TYR A 6 20.80 -7.29 -3.50
CA TYR A 6 19.50 -7.72 -4.03
C TYR A 6 19.66 -8.60 -5.27
N SER A 7 18.88 -9.69 -5.32
CA SER A 7 18.63 -10.48 -6.52
C SER A 7 17.31 -10.04 -7.15
N TRP A 8 17.35 -9.62 -8.41
CA TRP A 8 16.21 -9.11 -9.16
C TRP A 8 15.39 -10.27 -9.69
N LEU A 9 14.13 -10.40 -9.27
CA LEU A 9 13.30 -11.54 -9.62
C LEU A 9 12.36 -11.25 -10.79
N LYS A 10 11.52 -10.22 -10.66
CA LYS A 10 10.48 -9.92 -11.67
C LYS A 10 10.06 -8.46 -11.58
N ARG A 11 9.80 -7.82 -12.73
CA ARG A 11 9.05 -6.57 -12.81
C ARG A 11 7.58 -6.83 -12.45
N ILE A 12 7.05 -6.19 -11.41
CA ILE A 12 5.70 -6.47 -10.90
C ILE A 12 4.68 -5.37 -11.17
N GLY A 13 5.12 -4.19 -11.58
CA GLY A 13 4.21 -3.11 -11.96
C GLY A 13 4.92 -1.88 -12.49
N GLU A 14 4.13 -0.96 -13.03
CA GLU A 14 4.53 0.38 -13.43
C GLU A 14 3.48 1.34 -12.87
N GLY A 15 3.91 2.22 -11.97
CA GLY A 15 3.06 3.28 -11.45
C GLY A 15 3.39 4.62 -12.10
N SER A 16 2.62 5.64 -11.75
CA SER A 16 2.77 7.03 -12.19
C SER A 16 4.17 7.63 -11.95
N PHE A 17 4.94 7.04 -11.03
CA PHE A 17 6.25 7.55 -10.63
C PHE A 17 7.41 6.59 -10.93
N GLY A 18 7.14 5.48 -11.62
CA GLY A 18 8.18 4.56 -12.08
C GLY A 18 7.84 3.08 -11.91
N VAL A 19 8.86 2.24 -12.11
CA VAL A 19 8.72 0.78 -12.19
C VAL A 19 8.92 0.14 -10.82
N VAL A 20 8.09 -0.86 -10.51
CA VAL A 20 8.18 -1.66 -9.29
C VAL A 20 8.71 -3.05 -9.62
N TYR A 21 9.73 -3.48 -8.88
CA TYR A 21 10.37 -4.78 -9.00
C TYR A 21 10.20 -5.61 -7.73
N LYS A 22 9.93 -6.90 -7.90
CA LYS A 22 10.09 -7.90 -6.85
C LYS A 22 11.56 -8.30 -6.81
N VAL A 23 12.17 -8.19 -5.64
CA VAL A 23 13.56 -8.58 -5.41
C VAL A 23 13.68 -9.43 -4.16
N GLN A 24 14.77 -10.18 -4.05
CA GLN A 24 15.12 -10.95 -2.87
C GLN A 24 16.39 -10.38 -2.25
N LEU A 25 16.39 -10.18 -0.93
CA LEU A 25 17.60 -9.84 -0.21
C LEU A 25 18.55 -11.05 -0.20
N CYS A 26 19.76 -10.84 -0.71
CA CYS A 26 20.85 -11.81 -0.75
C CYS A 26 22.01 -11.34 0.13
N GLU A 27 22.60 -12.27 0.87
CA GLU A 27 23.89 -12.05 1.49
C GLU A 27 24.96 -12.09 0.40
N LYS A 28 25.62 -10.96 0.11
CA LYS A 28 26.96 -11.01 -0.48
C LYS A 28 27.96 -10.55 0.58
N ARG A 29 28.44 -11.51 1.37
CA ARG A 29 29.80 -11.43 1.93
C ARG A 29 30.79 -11.76 0.82
N LYS A 30 31.70 -10.82 0.50
CA LYS A 30 33.14 -11.08 0.27
C LYS A 30 33.90 -9.79 -0.07
N GLY A 31 34.91 -9.49 0.75
CA GLY A 31 36.12 -8.80 0.29
C GLY A 31 36.32 -7.34 0.69
N VAL A 32 36.32 -7.00 1.99
CA VAL A 32 37.09 -5.81 2.41
C VAL A 32 38.57 -6.20 2.33
N ARG A 33 39.22 -5.90 1.20
CA ARG A 33 40.65 -5.60 1.24
C ARG A 33 40.78 -4.35 2.13
N LYS A 34 41.54 -4.48 3.21
CA LYS A 34 42.07 -3.35 3.95
C LYS A 34 42.97 -2.56 3.01
N SER A 35 42.45 -1.50 2.41
CA SER A 35 43.25 -0.34 2.00
C SER A 35 42.28 0.80 1.65
N GLU A 36 42.68 1.99 2.08
CA GLU A 36 42.10 3.29 1.71
C GLU A 36 40.89 3.74 2.52
N ALA A 37 41.22 4.08 3.77
CA ALA A 37 40.68 5.29 4.37
C ALA A 37 40.98 6.48 3.45
N GLN A 38 39.93 7.21 3.05
CA GLN A 38 39.85 8.66 2.77
C GLN A 38 38.87 8.92 1.61
N ASN A 39 37.59 9.18 1.92
CA ASN A 39 37.04 10.53 1.73
C ASN A 39 35.63 10.67 2.31
N LYS A 40 35.41 11.83 2.92
CA LYS A 40 34.33 12.20 3.82
C LYS A 40 33.06 12.63 3.07
N ASN A 41 31.95 12.64 3.81
CA ASN A 41 30.67 13.33 3.56
C ASN A 41 29.60 12.61 2.74
N GLN A 42 29.21 11.41 3.15
CA GLN A 42 27.82 10.98 2.97
C GLN A 42 27.19 10.82 4.35
N LYS A 43 26.30 11.76 4.70
CA LYS A 43 25.63 11.83 6.00
C LYS A 43 24.60 10.71 6.07
N TYR A 44 25.04 9.50 6.45
CA TYR A 44 24.17 8.38 6.73
C TYR A 44 23.29 8.73 7.95
N ASN A 45 21.98 8.88 7.73
CA ASN A 45 21.01 8.96 8.82
C ASN A 45 20.89 7.56 9.43
N LYS A 46 21.68 7.29 10.48
CA LYS A 46 21.52 6.11 11.34
C LYS A 46 20.22 6.25 12.13
N GLN A 47 19.09 5.88 11.54
CA GLN A 47 17.84 5.67 12.28
C GLN A 47 17.41 4.22 12.13
N LYS A 48 17.25 3.55 13.29
CA LYS A 48 16.88 2.13 13.52
C LYS A 48 16.89 1.26 12.25
N ALA A 49 18.04 0.63 11.99
CA ALA A 49 18.15 -0.37 10.93
C ALA A 49 17.03 -1.40 11.09
N PHE A 50 16.20 -1.55 10.07
CA PHE A 50 15.25 -2.64 9.98
C PHE A 50 16.03 -3.97 10.11
N ASP A 51 15.57 -4.87 10.99
CA ASP A 51 16.23 -6.17 11.19
C ASP A 51 15.94 -7.06 9.98
N TRP A 52 16.88 -7.08 9.04
CA TRP A 52 16.74 -7.77 7.77
C TRP A 52 16.80 -9.28 7.96
N GLN A 53 15.75 -9.98 7.52
CA GLN A 53 15.80 -11.44 7.42
C GLN A 53 16.44 -11.85 6.08
N LEU A 54 17.44 -12.73 6.13
CA LEU A 54 18.03 -13.31 4.92
C LEU A 54 16.95 -13.98 4.06
N LYS A 55 17.03 -13.84 2.73
CA LYS A 55 16.04 -14.31 1.74
C LYS A 55 14.70 -13.61 1.75
N GLN A 56 14.52 -12.54 2.54
CA GLN A 56 13.30 -11.75 2.54
C GLN A 56 13.02 -11.18 1.14
N ILE A 57 11.76 -11.33 0.71
CA ILE A 57 11.26 -10.74 -0.53
C ILE A 57 10.76 -9.34 -0.24
N VAL A 58 11.18 -8.38 -1.05
CA VAL A 58 10.79 -6.97 -0.94
C VAL A 58 10.39 -6.41 -2.30
N ALA A 59 9.66 -5.30 -2.28
CA ALA A 59 9.34 -4.52 -3.46
C ALA A 59 10.29 -3.32 -3.53
N ILE A 60 10.91 -3.08 -4.68
CA ILE A 60 11.70 -1.87 -4.93
C ILE A 60 11.03 -1.06 -6.02
N LYS A 61 10.65 0.18 -5.69
CA LYS A 61 10.16 1.17 -6.64
C LYS A 61 11.29 2.12 -6.99
N GLY A 62 11.66 2.19 -8.26
CA GLY A 62 12.62 3.17 -8.76
C GLY A 62 11.90 4.42 -9.26
N ILE A 63 12.21 5.57 -8.67
CA ILE A 63 11.60 6.85 -8.99
C ILE A 63 12.64 7.73 -9.66
N SER A 64 12.42 8.08 -10.93
CA SER A 64 13.31 8.98 -11.68
C SER A 64 13.25 10.39 -11.09
N LYS A 65 14.42 11.03 -10.94
CA LYS A 65 14.53 12.46 -10.61
C LYS A 65 14.51 13.34 -11.86
N LEU A 66 14.66 12.77 -13.04
CA LEU A 66 14.62 13.52 -14.30
C LEU A 66 13.23 14.15 -14.46
N ASN A 67 13.20 15.40 -14.90
CA ASN A 67 11.98 16.20 -15.11
C ASN A 67 11.11 16.41 -13.86
N LYS A 68 11.65 16.20 -12.65
CA LYS A 68 10.97 16.57 -11.39
C LYS A 68 11.37 17.97 -10.96
N THR A 69 10.39 18.75 -10.54
CA THR A 69 10.63 20.04 -9.90
C THR A 69 11.16 19.85 -8.47
N GLU A 70 11.71 20.91 -7.87
CA GLU A 70 12.13 20.88 -6.47
C GLU A 70 10.96 20.52 -5.53
N ASN A 71 9.78 21.07 -5.79
CA ASN A 71 8.55 20.75 -5.08
C ASN A 71 8.14 19.27 -5.24
N ASP A 72 8.34 18.65 -6.41
CA ASP A 72 8.07 17.21 -6.58
C ASP A 72 9.01 16.34 -5.75
N LEU A 73 10.28 16.77 -5.63
CA LEU A 73 11.27 16.07 -4.81
C LEU A 73 11.00 16.27 -3.32
N GLU A 74 10.50 17.44 -2.91
CA GLU A 74 10.06 17.70 -1.54
C GLU A 74 8.83 16.88 -1.17
N ASN A 75 7.82 16.80 -2.04
CA ASN A 75 6.66 15.93 -1.85
C ASN A 75 7.06 14.46 -1.72
N LEU A 76 8.04 14.01 -2.51
CA LEU A 76 8.57 12.64 -2.41
C LEU A 76 9.30 12.39 -1.09
N LYS A 77 10.10 13.35 -0.61
CA LYS A 77 10.73 13.26 0.71
C LYS A 77 9.68 13.18 1.81
N HIS A 78 8.63 13.99 1.72
CA HIS A 78 7.51 13.94 2.66
C HIS A 78 6.79 12.59 2.67
N GLU A 79 6.49 12.01 1.50
CA GLU A 79 5.93 10.65 1.40
C GLU A 79 6.81 9.64 2.14
N MET A 80 8.13 9.69 1.89
CA MET A 80 9.09 8.80 2.54
C MET A 80 9.13 9.00 4.05
N ASP A 81 9.12 10.24 4.53
CA ASP A 81 9.19 10.54 5.97
C ASP A 81 7.92 10.15 6.71
N ILE A 82 6.75 10.30 6.07
CA ILE A 82 5.49 9.71 6.58
C ILE A 82 5.68 8.20 6.70
N LEU A 83 6.00 7.51 5.60
CA LEU A 83 6.13 6.05 5.59
C LEU A 83 7.16 5.51 6.59
N LYS A 84 8.27 6.23 6.86
CA LYS A 84 9.25 5.86 7.89
C LYS A 84 8.67 5.86 9.31
N SER A 85 7.70 6.73 9.58
CA SER A 85 7.09 6.85 10.91
C SER A 85 5.97 5.82 11.15
N LEU A 86 5.49 5.14 10.11
CA LEU A 86 4.38 4.20 10.20
C LEU A 86 4.84 2.76 10.45
N SER A 87 4.18 2.09 11.40
CA SER A 87 4.36 0.66 11.65
C SER A 87 3.03 0.04 12.05
N HIS A 88 2.36 -0.62 11.11
CA HIS A 88 1.04 -1.20 11.30
C HIS A 88 0.88 -2.44 10.41
N PRO A 89 0.24 -3.54 10.88
CA PRO A 89 0.06 -4.76 10.07
C PRO A 89 -0.65 -4.51 8.73
N ASN A 90 -1.58 -3.55 8.71
CA ASN A 90 -2.41 -3.23 7.54
C ASN A 90 -1.96 -2.00 6.72
N ILE A 91 -0.71 -1.55 6.93
CA ILE A 91 -0.07 -0.51 6.12
C ILE A 91 1.21 -1.08 5.52
N VAL A 92 1.50 -0.76 4.26
CA VAL A 92 2.75 -1.22 3.64
C VAL A 92 3.96 -0.66 4.40
N ARG A 93 4.83 -1.54 4.88
CA ARG A 93 6.02 -1.12 5.61
C ARG A 93 7.11 -0.62 4.67
N LEU A 94 7.70 0.53 4.99
CA LEU A 94 8.95 0.97 4.39
C LEU A 94 10.12 0.33 5.13
N TYR A 95 11.05 -0.29 4.38
CA TYR A 95 12.25 -0.89 4.93
C TYR A 95 13.47 0.01 4.76
N ASP A 96 13.63 0.60 3.57
CA ASP A 96 14.82 1.39 3.25
C ASP A 96 14.58 2.32 2.05
N THR A 97 15.47 3.29 1.87
CA THR A 97 15.50 4.17 0.69
C THR A 97 16.92 4.48 0.26
N PHE A 98 17.19 4.43 -1.05
CA PHE A 98 18.52 4.71 -1.62
C PHE A 98 18.46 5.86 -2.62
N ASP A 99 19.45 6.74 -2.58
CA ASP A 99 19.65 7.77 -3.59
C ASP A 99 20.80 7.34 -4.53
N LEU A 100 20.52 7.24 -5.82
CA LEU A 100 21.46 6.82 -6.87
C LEU A 100 21.82 7.98 -7.82
N GLY A 101 21.69 9.22 -7.36
CA GLY A 101 21.91 10.40 -8.19
C GLY A 101 20.69 10.68 -9.07
N SER A 102 20.49 9.91 -10.13
CA SER A 102 19.38 10.11 -11.10
C SER A 102 18.06 9.48 -10.68
N HIS A 103 18.08 8.55 -9.71
CA HIS A 103 16.90 7.83 -9.23
C HIS A 103 16.90 7.75 -7.70
N ILE A 104 15.70 7.69 -7.11
CA ILE A 104 15.47 7.30 -5.72
C ILE A 104 14.83 5.92 -5.74
N CYS A 105 15.41 4.97 -5.00
CA CYS A 105 14.82 3.66 -4.80
C CYS A 105 14.11 3.63 -3.45
N VAL A 106 12.85 3.21 -3.44
CA VAL A 106 12.05 3.02 -2.23
C VAL A 106 11.84 1.52 -2.04
N VAL A 107 12.30 0.98 -0.92
CA VAL A 107 12.22 -0.45 -0.58
C VAL A 107 11.10 -0.68 0.42
N THR A 108 10.06 -1.40 0.01
CA THR A 108 8.89 -1.66 0.84
C THR A 108 8.59 -3.15 0.98
N GLU A 109 7.69 -3.44 1.89
CA GLU A 109 7.07 -4.75 2.01
C GLU A 109 6.46 -5.23 0.69
N TYR A 110 6.79 -6.47 0.32
CA TYR A 110 6.17 -7.11 -0.84
C TYR A 110 4.87 -7.81 -0.45
N ALA A 111 3.76 -7.32 -0.98
CA ALA A 111 2.46 -8.00 -0.92
C ALA A 111 2.48 -9.25 -1.84
N ASP A 112 2.65 -10.45 -1.26
CA ASP A 112 2.73 -11.68 -2.05
C ASP A 112 1.37 -12.11 -2.58
N LYS A 113 1.10 -11.70 -3.83
CA LYS A 113 -0.14 -12.00 -4.55
C LYS A 113 -0.41 -13.49 -4.75
N ASN A 114 0.63 -14.33 -4.75
CA ASN A 114 0.46 -15.77 -4.94
C ASN A 114 -0.13 -16.45 -3.71
N LYS A 115 -0.25 -15.73 -2.58
CA LYS A 115 -0.86 -16.24 -1.35
C LYS A 115 -2.31 -15.77 -1.16
N ILE A 116 -2.88 -14.99 -2.09
CA ILE A 116 -4.25 -14.44 -2.02
C ILE A 116 -5.35 -15.50 -1.97
N GLY A 117 -5.02 -16.79 -2.10
CA GLY A 117 -5.97 -17.93 -2.13
C GLY A 117 -6.88 -18.10 -0.89
N VAL A 118 -6.93 -17.15 0.04
CA VAL A 118 -7.58 -17.24 1.35
C VAL A 118 -8.79 -16.30 1.53
N PHE A 119 -9.04 -15.29 0.67
CA PHE A 119 -10.33 -14.55 0.77
C PHE A 119 -11.53 -15.46 0.48
N VAL A 120 -11.28 -16.58 -0.17
CA VAL A 120 -12.21 -17.71 -0.25
C VAL A 120 -11.83 -18.68 0.86
N TYR A 121 -12.63 -18.81 1.92
CA TYR A 121 -12.89 -20.03 2.73
C TYR A 121 -13.30 -19.65 4.16
N LYS A 122 -14.56 -19.26 4.35
CA LYS A 122 -15.38 -19.67 5.51
C LYS A 122 -16.85 -19.23 5.37
N THR A 123 -17.49 -19.55 4.24
CA THR A 123 -18.93 -19.82 4.38
C THR A 123 -19.03 -21.01 5.31
N ARG A 124 -19.54 -20.78 6.53
CA ARG A 124 -19.93 -21.84 7.46
C ARG A 124 -20.74 -22.85 6.66
N SER A 125 -20.15 -23.99 6.33
CA SER A 125 -20.91 -25.13 5.87
C SER A 125 -21.81 -25.52 7.03
N ILE A 126 -23.05 -25.06 7.00
CA ILE A 126 -24.13 -25.73 7.71
C ILE A 126 -24.06 -27.17 7.21
N LYS A 127 -23.65 -28.09 8.10
CA LYS A 127 -23.51 -29.52 7.79
C LYS A 127 -24.90 -30.10 7.55
N THR A 128 -25.47 -29.91 6.37
CA THR A 128 -26.50 -30.82 5.88
C THR A 128 -25.81 -32.06 5.37
N LYS A 129 -26.00 -33.17 6.09
CA LYS A 129 -25.50 -34.51 5.75
C LYS A 129 -26.03 -34.93 4.38
N ARG A 130 -25.32 -34.66 3.29
CA ARG A 130 -25.29 -35.49 2.07
C ARG A 130 -24.25 -35.00 1.05
N SER A 131 -23.18 -35.79 0.96
CA SER A 131 -22.50 -36.23 -0.26
C SER A 131 -22.29 -35.24 -1.42
N LYS A 132 -21.02 -34.88 -1.68
CA LYS A 132 -20.26 -35.20 -2.92
C LYS A 132 -18.94 -34.42 -2.94
N LYS A 133 -17.83 -35.14 -3.16
CA LYS A 133 -16.48 -34.60 -3.46
C LYS A 133 -16.59 -33.57 -4.60
N LYS A 134 -16.72 -32.28 -4.29
CA LYS A 134 -16.55 -31.21 -5.29
C LYS A 134 -15.05 -30.97 -5.46
N LYS A 135 -14.54 -31.32 -6.65
CA LYS A 135 -13.17 -30.97 -7.11
C LYS A 135 -12.92 -29.49 -6.82
N LYS A 136 -11.97 -29.21 -5.93
CA LYS A 136 -11.50 -27.86 -5.61
C LYS A 136 -10.87 -27.27 -6.86
N ARG A 137 -11.63 -26.48 -7.63
CA ARG A 137 -11.05 -25.64 -8.70
C ARG A 137 -10.24 -24.54 -8.02
N LYS A 138 -8.93 -24.78 -7.84
CA LYS A 138 -7.94 -23.75 -7.55
C LYS A 138 -7.87 -22.85 -8.80
N HIS A 139 -8.79 -21.90 -8.93
CA HIS A 139 -8.58 -20.78 -9.85
C HIS A 139 -7.53 -19.87 -9.21
N PHE A 140 -6.25 -20.20 -9.43
CA PHE A 140 -5.18 -19.21 -9.31
C PHE A 140 -5.39 -18.23 -10.46
N CYS A 141 -6.06 -17.11 -10.19
CA CYS A 141 -6.05 -16.00 -11.11
C CYS A 141 -4.86 -15.10 -10.71
N GLU A 142 -4.03 -14.76 -11.69
CA GLU A 142 -2.82 -13.96 -11.51
C GLU A 142 -3.20 -12.50 -11.30
N TYR A 143 -3.81 -12.17 -10.17
CA TYR A 143 -4.04 -10.78 -9.77
C TYR A 143 -2.70 -10.13 -9.40
N ASN A 144 -2.53 -8.82 -9.61
CA ASN A 144 -1.38 -8.06 -9.10
C ASN A 144 -1.48 -7.76 -7.59
N GLY A 145 -2.53 -8.28 -6.93
CA GLY A 145 -2.80 -8.09 -5.52
C GLY A 145 -3.69 -6.90 -5.20
N GLU A 146 -3.84 -5.96 -6.14
CA GLU A 146 -4.76 -4.83 -5.99
C GLU A 146 -6.22 -5.30 -5.89
N LEU A 147 -6.95 -4.75 -4.91
CA LEU A 147 -8.37 -5.01 -4.73
C LEU A 147 -9.17 -4.61 -5.99
N PHE A 148 -8.79 -3.53 -6.66
CA PHE A 148 -9.43 -3.09 -7.92
C PHE A 148 -9.48 -4.21 -8.97
N GLN A 149 -8.38 -4.94 -9.14
CA GLN A 149 -8.33 -6.02 -10.12
C GLN A 149 -9.22 -7.20 -9.73
N VAL A 150 -9.27 -7.54 -8.44
CA VAL A 150 -10.18 -8.59 -7.94
C VAL A 150 -11.63 -8.21 -8.18
N LEU A 151 -12.02 -6.96 -7.91
CA LEU A 151 -13.38 -6.47 -8.16
C LEU A 151 -13.73 -6.47 -9.65
N SER A 152 -12.78 -6.06 -10.51
CA SER A 152 -13.00 -5.98 -11.96
C SER A 152 -13.25 -7.36 -12.60
N HIS A 153 -12.65 -8.41 -12.06
CA HIS A 153 -12.81 -9.78 -12.58
C HIS A 153 -13.98 -10.54 -11.94
N ARG A 154 -14.47 -10.10 -10.78
CA ARG A 154 -15.59 -10.74 -10.08
C ARG A 154 -16.90 -10.04 -10.43
N LYS A 155 -17.59 -10.55 -11.46
CA LYS A 155 -18.91 -10.04 -11.91
C LYS A 155 -19.97 -9.90 -10.79
N LYS A 156 -19.88 -10.72 -9.74
CA LYS A 156 -20.83 -10.72 -8.59
C LYS A 156 -20.31 -9.94 -7.37
N GLY A 157 -19.18 -9.23 -7.49
CA GLY A 157 -18.54 -8.56 -6.35
C GLY A 157 -17.91 -9.54 -5.35
N LEU A 158 -17.63 -9.04 -4.14
CA LEU A 158 -17.17 -9.82 -2.99
C LEU A 158 -18.35 -10.27 -2.13
N VAL A 159 -18.22 -11.39 -1.43
CA VAL A 159 -19.23 -11.79 -0.43
C VAL A 159 -19.09 -10.97 0.85
N GLU A 160 -20.17 -10.85 1.62
CA GLU A 160 -20.20 -10.01 2.82
C GLU A 160 -19.08 -10.31 3.83
N ASP A 161 -18.69 -11.57 3.99
CA ASP A 161 -17.59 -11.95 4.89
C ASP A 161 -16.22 -11.44 4.39
N GLU A 162 -15.98 -11.45 3.07
CA GLU A 162 -14.78 -10.87 2.45
C GLU A 162 -14.77 -9.35 2.65
N VAL A 163 -15.91 -8.72 2.41
CA VAL A 163 -16.13 -7.28 2.62
C VAL A 163 -15.83 -6.90 4.06
N ARG A 164 -16.42 -7.59 5.03
CA ARG A 164 -16.21 -7.34 6.45
C ARG A 164 -14.74 -7.48 6.85
N CYS A 165 -14.08 -8.53 6.38
CA CYS A 165 -12.67 -8.78 6.67
C CYS A 165 -11.75 -7.69 6.11
N ILE A 166 -12.01 -7.21 4.89
CA ILE A 166 -11.26 -6.09 4.29
C ILE A 166 -11.58 -4.79 5.05
N ALA A 167 -12.85 -4.55 5.36
CA ALA A 167 -13.31 -3.35 6.05
C ALA A 167 -12.65 -3.19 7.42
N GLN A 168 -12.66 -4.24 8.22
CA GLN A 168 -12.08 -4.22 9.57
C GLN A 168 -10.60 -3.84 9.55
N GLN A 169 -9.83 -4.44 8.65
CA GLN A 169 -8.39 -4.16 8.52
C GLN A 169 -8.09 -2.76 8.00
N LEU A 170 -8.92 -2.23 7.09
CA LEU A 170 -8.76 -0.87 6.59
C LEU A 170 -9.16 0.17 7.65
N VAL A 171 -10.23 -0.07 8.41
CA VAL A 171 -10.63 0.79 9.53
C VAL A 171 -9.52 0.84 10.58
N ASP A 172 -8.90 -0.30 10.89
CA ASP A 172 -7.77 -0.36 11.83
C ASP A 172 -6.57 0.45 11.32
N ALA A 173 -6.23 0.32 10.04
CA ALA A 173 -5.20 1.15 9.40
C ALA A 173 -5.53 2.65 9.42
N LEU A 174 -6.77 3.04 9.15
CA LEU A 174 -7.20 4.44 9.17
C LEU A 174 -7.20 5.02 10.57
N TYR A 175 -7.67 4.25 11.55
CA TYR A 175 -7.60 4.62 12.96
C TYR A 175 -6.16 4.90 13.38
N PHE A 176 -5.23 3.99 13.03
CA PHE A 176 -3.81 4.18 13.29
C PHE A 176 -3.25 5.43 12.60
N LEU A 177 -3.56 5.67 11.33
CA LEU A 177 -3.10 6.88 10.63
C LEU A 177 -3.61 8.15 11.30
N HIS A 178 -4.91 8.20 11.57
CA HIS A 178 -5.57 9.36 12.15
C HIS A 178 -5.10 9.63 13.58
N SER A 179 -4.76 8.59 14.36
CA SER A 179 -4.18 8.75 15.71
C SER A 179 -2.73 9.26 15.68
N HIS A 180 -2.03 9.14 14.55
CA HIS A 180 -0.70 9.70 14.32
C HIS A 180 -0.76 11.02 13.51
N SER A 181 -1.94 11.65 13.44
CA SER A 181 -2.18 12.88 12.68
C SER A 181 -1.81 12.78 11.20
N VAL A 182 -1.86 11.58 10.61
CA VAL A 182 -1.64 11.36 9.18
C VAL A 182 -2.98 11.12 8.49
N ILE A 183 -3.18 11.77 7.36
CA ILE A 183 -4.30 11.50 6.44
C ILE A 183 -3.76 10.95 5.13
N HIS A 184 -4.50 10.07 4.48
CA HIS A 184 -4.06 9.40 3.26
C HIS A 184 -4.47 10.16 1.99
N ARG A 185 -5.71 10.69 1.93
CA ARG A 185 -6.28 11.47 0.82
C ARG A 185 -6.44 10.78 -0.54
N ASP A 186 -6.20 9.46 -0.64
CA ASP A 186 -6.38 8.72 -1.90
C ASP A 186 -6.68 7.23 -1.64
N ILE A 187 -7.60 6.97 -0.69
CA ILE A 187 -8.05 5.62 -0.38
C ILE A 187 -8.96 5.16 -1.52
N LYS A 188 -8.53 4.11 -2.24
CA LYS A 188 -9.24 3.53 -3.38
C LYS A 188 -8.84 2.08 -3.57
N PRO A 189 -9.64 1.25 -4.28
CA PRO A 189 -9.33 -0.17 -4.49
C PRO A 189 -7.97 -0.44 -5.16
N GLN A 190 -7.42 0.51 -5.92
CA GLN A 190 -6.08 0.40 -6.53
C GLN A 190 -4.96 0.50 -5.49
N ASN A 191 -5.19 1.24 -4.40
CA ASN A 191 -4.21 1.50 -3.34
C ASN A 191 -4.34 0.51 -2.17
N ILE A 192 -5.07 -0.59 -2.39
CA ILE A 192 -5.34 -1.61 -1.37
C ILE A 192 -4.86 -2.95 -1.91
N LEU A 193 -3.85 -3.49 -1.25
CA LEU A 193 -3.20 -4.74 -1.61
C LEU A 193 -3.74 -5.88 -0.75
N LEU A 194 -4.30 -6.88 -1.41
CA LEU A 194 -4.64 -8.17 -0.83
C LEU A 194 -3.38 -9.02 -0.78
N CYS A 195 -3.04 -9.48 0.41
CA CYS A 195 -1.86 -10.31 0.68
C CYS A 195 -2.30 -11.73 1.02
N GLY A 196 -1.30 -12.59 1.27
CA GLY A 196 -1.54 -13.89 1.88
C GLY A 196 -2.23 -13.80 3.23
N ASP A 197 -2.80 -14.93 3.65
CA ASP A 197 -3.31 -15.11 5.02
C ASP A 197 -4.40 -14.10 5.43
N ASN A 198 -5.25 -13.69 4.47
CA ASN A 198 -6.31 -12.68 4.65
C ASN A 198 -5.82 -11.31 5.11
N CYS A 199 -4.55 -10.99 4.89
CA CYS A 199 -4.00 -9.68 5.21
C CYS A 199 -4.32 -8.65 4.12
N VAL A 200 -4.72 -7.45 4.52
CA VAL A 200 -4.89 -6.28 3.65
C VAL A 200 -3.83 -5.24 3.98
N LYS A 201 -3.25 -4.60 2.97
CA LYS A 201 -2.29 -3.51 3.14
C LYS A 201 -2.70 -2.29 2.34
N LEU A 202 -2.87 -1.17 3.04
CA LEU A 202 -2.99 0.14 2.43
C LEU A 202 -1.60 0.60 1.95
N CYS A 203 -1.52 1.09 0.72
CA CYS A 203 -0.29 1.56 0.10
C CYS A 203 -0.50 2.87 -0.65
N ASP A 204 0.59 3.42 -1.19
CA ASP A 204 0.62 4.67 -1.98
C ASP A 204 0.29 5.94 -1.18
N PHE A 205 1.30 6.45 -0.49
CA PHE A 205 1.23 7.63 0.38
C PHE A 205 1.62 8.91 -0.36
N GLY A 206 1.67 8.91 -1.69
CA GLY A 206 2.08 10.08 -2.49
C GLY A 206 1.16 11.30 -2.33
N PHE A 207 -0.07 11.09 -1.84
CA PHE A 207 -0.98 12.18 -1.44
C PHE A 207 -1.13 12.32 0.06
N ALA A 208 -0.44 11.54 0.89
CA ALA A 208 -0.59 11.61 2.33
C ALA A 208 -0.10 12.96 2.89
N LYS A 209 -0.56 13.32 4.08
CA LYS A 209 -0.14 14.55 4.77
C LYS A 209 -0.20 14.39 6.28
N THR A 210 0.80 14.93 6.97
CA THR A 210 0.73 15.13 8.43
C THR A 210 -0.02 16.40 8.75
N LEU A 211 -0.99 16.32 9.66
CA LEU A 211 -1.75 17.44 10.17
C LEU A 211 -0.99 18.09 11.33
N PRO A 212 -0.70 19.41 11.26
CA PRO A 212 -0.07 20.14 12.36
C PRO A 212 -0.90 20.16 13.65
N SER A 213 -2.22 20.10 13.52
CA SER A 213 -3.17 20.05 14.63
C SER A 213 -4.45 19.30 14.23
N GLU A 214 -5.20 18.82 15.23
CA GLU A 214 -6.52 18.19 15.03
C GLU A 214 -7.53 19.12 14.34
N SER A 215 -7.42 20.43 14.55
CA SER A 215 -8.31 21.44 13.96
C SER A 215 -7.90 21.89 12.56
N THR A 216 -6.89 21.25 11.96
CA THR A 216 -6.36 21.67 10.65
C THR A 216 -7.41 21.48 9.56
N VAL A 217 -7.81 22.58 8.93
CA VAL A 217 -8.61 22.57 7.70
C VAL A 217 -7.72 22.62 6.48
N LEU A 218 -8.11 21.89 5.44
CA LEU A 218 -7.38 21.81 4.19
C LEU A 218 -8.16 22.48 3.08
N THR A 219 -7.45 23.11 2.15
CA THR A 219 -8.02 23.72 0.94
C THR A 219 -7.49 23.07 -0.35
N SER A 220 -6.39 22.33 -0.25
CA SER A 220 -5.79 21.65 -1.39
C SER A 220 -6.65 20.46 -1.84
N ILE A 221 -7.01 20.44 -3.12
CA ILE A 221 -7.68 19.32 -3.77
C ILE A 221 -6.62 18.30 -4.20
N LYS A 222 -6.64 17.10 -3.60
CA LYS A 222 -5.72 15.98 -3.87
C LYS A 222 -6.50 14.66 -3.85
N GLY A 223 -5.99 13.66 -4.58
CA GLY A 223 -6.61 12.34 -4.71
C GLY A 223 -7.32 12.11 -6.04
N THR A 224 -8.09 11.04 -6.11
CA THR A 224 -8.81 10.62 -7.33
C THR A 224 -10.27 11.14 -7.31
N PRO A 225 -10.71 12.01 -8.25
CA PRO A 225 -12.00 12.73 -8.20
C PRO A 225 -13.22 11.86 -7.91
N LEU A 226 -13.25 10.64 -8.46
CA LEU A 226 -14.36 9.69 -8.31
C LEU A 226 -14.62 9.24 -6.86
N TYR A 227 -13.66 9.40 -5.96
CA TYR A 227 -13.76 8.99 -4.56
C TYR A 227 -13.83 10.18 -3.59
N MET A 228 -13.68 11.41 -4.09
CA MET A 228 -13.55 12.60 -3.26
C MET A 228 -14.85 12.94 -2.50
N ALA A 229 -14.68 13.51 -1.31
CA ALA A 229 -15.77 14.13 -0.58
C ALA A 229 -16.35 15.34 -1.34
N PRO A 230 -17.66 15.61 -1.26
CA PRO A 230 -18.31 16.64 -2.05
C PRO A 230 -17.77 18.02 -1.73
N GLU A 231 -17.45 18.31 -0.46
CA GLU A 231 -16.80 19.54 -0.04
C GLU A 231 -15.41 19.71 -0.68
N LEU A 232 -14.68 18.61 -0.84
CA LEU A 232 -13.37 18.59 -1.51
C LEU A 232 -13.51 18.89 -3.01
N VAL A 233 -14.49 18.28 -3.68
CA VAL A 233 -14.80 18.53 -5.10
C VAL A 233 -15.28 19.98 -5.32
N GLN A 234 -16.00 20.54 -4.35
CA GLN A 234 -16.47 21.92 -4.36
C GLN A 234 -15.37 22.94 -4.01
N GLY A 235 -14.13 22.48 -3.73
CA GLY A 235 -13.02 23.35 -3.34
C GLY A 235 -13.22 24.06 -2.00
N LYS A 236 -14.11 23.54 -1.14
CA LYS A 236 -14.37 24.12 0.18
C LYS A 236 -13.31 23.64 1.18
N PRO A 237 -13.03 24.43 2.24
CA PRO A 237 -12.26 23.95 3.37
C PRO A 237 -12.86 22.66 3.94
N TYR A 238 -12.02 21.67 4.21
CA TYR A 238 -12.46 20.35 4.66
C TYR A 238 -11.58 19.79 5.78
N ASP A 239 -12.15 18.87 6.54
CA ASP A 239 -11.45 18.05 7.51
C ASP A 239 -10.88 16.81 6.78
N GLY A 240 -9.56 16.66 6.80
CA GLY A 240 -8.88 15.60 6.09
C GLY A 240 -9.21 14.19 6.61
N LYS A 241 -9.41 14.03 7.93
CA LYS A 241 -9.76 12.74 8.52
C LYS A 241 -11.18 12.33 8.11
N LYS A 242 -12.11 13.29 8.10
CA LYS A 242 -13.48 13.05 7.60
C LYS A 242 -13.52 12.75 6.10
N ALA A 243 -12.70 13.41 5.30
CA ALA A 243 -12.60 13.11 3.87
C ALA A 243 -12.07 11.69 3.61
N ASP A 244 -11.07 11.22 4.38
CA ASP A 244 -10.62 9.82 4.32
C ASP A 244 -11.78 8.85 4.65
N LEU A 245 -12.53 9.10 5.71
CA LEU A 245 -13.68 8.27 6.09
C LEU A 245 -14.80 8.29 5.03
N TRP A 246 -15.02 9.43 4.38
CA TRP A 246 -15.97 9.53 3.27
C TRP A 246 -15.59 8.59 2.13
N THR A 247 -14.33 8.65 1.70
CA THR A 247 -13.82 7.81 0.59
C THR A 247 -13.99 6.32 0.91
N PHE A 248 -13.77 5.94 2.18
CA PHE A 248 -13.98 4.59 2.69
C PHE A 248 -15.46 4.17 2.73
N CYS A 249 -16.39 5.07 3.08
CA CYS A 249 -17.79 4.72 3.30
C CYS A 249 -18.65 4.78 2.03
N LYS A 250 -18.59 5.87 1.25
CA LYS A 250 -19.64 6.16 0.25
C LYS A 250 -19.53 5.34 -1.02
N ASP A 251 -18.32 5.21 -1.57
CA ASP A 251 -18.11 4.66 -2.92
C ASP A 251 -17.40 3.31 -2.91
N PHE A 252 -16.66 3.04 -1.83
CA PHE A 252 -15.90 1.81 -1.69
C PHE A 252 -16.82 0.59 -1.60
N TRP A 253 -17.79 0.59 -0.68
CA TRP A 253 -18.65 -0.59 -0.45
C TRP A 253 -19.77 -0.77 -1.47
N LYS A 254 -20.26 0.32 -2.07
CA LYS A 254 -21.20 0.28 -3.20
C LYS A 254 -20.68 -0.56 -4.36
N LYS A 255 -19.44 -0.30 -4.79
CA LYS A 255 -18.81 -1.02 -5.90
C LYS A 255 -18.41 -2.44 -5.53
N ILE A 256 -18.08 -2.68 -4.27
CA ILE A 256 -17.63 -3.99 -3.79
C ILE A 256 -18.78 -5.00 -3.65
N LEU A 257 -19.97 -4.55 -3.22
CA LEU A 257 -21.10 -5.44 -2.93
C LEU A 257 -21.93 -5.83 -4.16
N ALA A 258 -21.63 -5.31 -5.35
CA ALA A 258 -22.41 -5.55 -6.59
C ALA A 258 -23.94 -5.40 -6.36
N LYS A 259 -24.32 -4.47 -5.49
CA LYS A 259 -25.71 -4.18 -5.14
C LYS A 259 -25.93 -2.67 -5.25
N GLU A 260 -26.93 -2.30 -6.03
CA GLU A 260 -27.56 -0.98 -5.96
C GLU A 260 -28.35 -0.88 -4.65
N LEU A 261 -27.67 -0.81 -3.51
CA LEU A 261 -28.33 -0.65 -2.21
C LEU A 261 -27.46 0.26 -1.34
N ILE A 262 -27.63 1.57 -1.52
CA ILE A 262 -27.48 2.50 -0.41
C ILE A 262 -28.82 3.18 -0.22
N GLY A 263 -29.61 2.55 0.65
CA GLY A 263 -30.73 3.17 1.34
C GLY A 263 -30.79 2.79 2.83
N LEU A 264 -29.78 2.09 3.39
CA LEU A 264 -29.91 1.51 4.74
C LEU A 264 -28.67 1.55 5.64
N ILE A 265 -27.64 2.35 5.31
CA ILE A 265 -26.58 2.64 6.29
C ILE A 265 -26.24 4.13 6.21
N PHE A 266 -27.23 4.94 6.56
CA PHE A 266 -27.20 6.11 7.45
C PHE A 266 -28.66 6.40 7.82
#